data_AF-A0A182KES6-F1
#
_entry.id   AF-A0A182KES6-F1
#
_cell.length_a   1.000
_cell.length_b   1.000
_cell.length_c   1.000
_cell.angle_alpha   90.00
_cell.angle_beta   90.00
_cell.angle_gamma   90.00
#
_symmetry.space_group_name_H-M   'P 1'
#
loop_
_entity.id
_entity.type
_entity.pdbx_description
1 polymer ?
#
loop_
_entity_poly.entity_id
_entity_poly.type
_entity_poly.pdbx_seq_one_letter_code
_entity_poly.pdbx_strand_id
1 'polypeptide(L)'
;MQSFSFPRNLSKLIDRETKPGMNLRHLDGIRALTMMIILLTHSSIPLIRMPLKNVNELEAQFDQPWFPIAMAGNTYTVQIFFVIGGLLLAVNILEQTKNCKSVGLAYFLDRVKLRLIRILPLYAFVILFHASWYPRLQDGPIGDRFHDHCTTNWWTNLLFLNNYINPSEPCIQFAWYLGADFQLYLLGTVLMLLMRVPKLFKPVVISMTLSAFLAPMIIIYRYNLDATVMMILRHVLQEIRTLPYYLHVYIPFETNAGNYFFGMLAGITYYHLKDNPAAMSIT
;
A
#
# COMPACT_ATOMS: atom_id res chain seq x y z
N MET A 1 13.84 19.92 -19.59
CA MET A 1 12.38 19.72 -19.66
C MET A 1 11.96 18.75 -20.78
N GLN A 2 12.66 17.62 -20.99
CA GLN A 2 12.31 16.67 -22.07
C GLN A 2 11.32 15.57 -21.63
N SER A 3 10.98 15.49 -20.34
CA SER A 3 10.17 14.40 -19.75
C SER A 3 8.65 14.61 -19.84
N PHE A 4 8.17 15.78 -20.29
CA PHE A 4 6.74 16.15 -20.26
C PHE A 4 6.02 16.13 -21.62
N SER A 5 6.66 15.65 -22.69
CA SER A 5 6.00 15.56 -24.00
C SER A 5 5.01 14.39 -24.04
N PHE A 6 3.71 14.70 -24.02
CA PHE A 6 2.63 13.71 -24.11
C PHE A 6 2.75 12.76 -25.32
N PRO A 7 2.89 13.22 -26.58
CA PRO A 7 2.96 12.31 -27.74
C PRO A 7 4.18 11.38 -27.67
N ARG A 8 5.31 11.85 -27.14
CA ARG A 8 6.55 11.06 -27.03
C ARG A 8 6.52 10.06 -25.86
N ASN A 9 5.83 10.40 -24.78
CA ASN A 9 5.59 9.48 -23.67
C ASN A 9 4.54 8.43 -24.06
N LEU A 10 3.51 8.83 -24.80
CA LEU A 10 2.48 7.92 -25.32
C LEU A 10 3.08 6.92 -26.32
N SER A 11 3.97 7.37 -27.21
CA SER A 11 4.65 6.44 -28.13
C SER A 11 5.48 5.40 -27.37
N LYS A 12 6.20 5.79 -26.30
CA LYS A 12 6.95 4.86 -25.43
C LYS A 12 6.07 3.91 -24.60
N LEU A 13 4.87 4.35 -24.25
CA LEU A 13 3.86 3.53 -23.55
C LEU A 13 3.32 2.43 -24.46
N ILE A 14 3.10 2.75 -25.74
CA ILE A 14 2.56 1.82 -26.76
C ILE A 14 3.66 0.93 -27.35
N ASP A 15 4.92 1.37 -27.28
CA ASP A 15 6.05 0.64 -27.88
C ASP A 15 6.23 -0.74 -27.26
N ARG A 16 6.34 -1.77 -28.12
CA ARG A 16 6.59 -3.15 -27.69
C ARG A 16 8.07 -3.33 -27.43
N GLU A 17 8.42 -3.59 -26.18
CA GLU A 17 9.83 -3.81 -25.82
C GLU A 17 10.29 -5.20 -26.27
N THR A 18 11.25 -5.22 -27.21
CA THR A 18 11.88 -6.42 -27.78
C THR A 18 13.15 -6.84 -27.04
N LYS A 19 13.51 -6.16 -25.94
CA LYS A 19 14.74 -6.48 -25.19
C LYS A 19 14.60 -7.79 -24.41
N PRO A 20 15.55 -8.73 -24.54
CA PRO A 20 15.60 -9.92 -23.71
C PRO A 20 15.97 -9.51 -22.27
N GLY A 21 15.00 -9.59 -21.35
CA GLY A 21 15.14 -9.23 -19.93
C GLY A 21 13.93 -9.67 -19.09
N MET A 22 13.89 -9.34 -17.79
CA MET A 22 12.69 -9.55 -16.96
C MET A 22 11.59 -8.55 -17.31
N ASN A 23 10.74 -8.91 -18.27
CA ASN A 23 9.65 -8.05 -18.72
C ASN A 23 8.43 -8.14 -17.78
N LEU A 24 8.47 -7.36 -16.69
CA LEU A 24 7.37 -7.19 -15.74
C LEU A 24 6.59 -5.88 -15.95
N ARG A 25 6.71 -5.23 -17.11
CA ARG A 25 5.99 -3.97 -17.41
C ARG A 25 4.46 -4.12 -17.33
N HIS A 26 3.92 -5.31 -17.55
CA HIS A 26 2.51 -5.59 -17.36
C HIS A 26 2.09 -5.41 -15.88
N LEU A 27 2.96 -5.75 -14.92
CA LEU A 27 2.72 -5.51 -13.50
C LEU A 27 2.77 -4.01 -13.17
N ASP A 28 3.61 -3.23 -13.84
CA ASP A 28 3.59 -1.76 -13.68
C ASP A 28 2.25 -1.16 -14.17
N GLY A 29 1.70 -1.68 -15.27
CA GLY A 29 0.38 -1.31 -15.76
C GLY A 29 -0.74 -1.68 -14.79
N ILE A 30 -0.74 -2.91 -14.27
CA ILE A 30 -1.69 -3.35 -13.23
C ILE A 30 -1.56 -2.47 -12.00
N ARG A 31 -0.33 -2.19 -11.54
CA ARG A 31 -0.08 -1.33 -10.39
C ARG A 31 -0.64 0.08 -10.58
N ALA A 32 -0.48 0.67 -11.76
CA ALA A 32 -1.05 1.98 -12.07
C ALA A 32 -2.59 1.95 -12.03
N LEU A 33 -3.21 0.91 -12.59
CA LEU A 33 -4.66 0.73 -12.54
C LEU A 33 -5.17 0.53 -11.10
N THR A 34 -4.51 -0.32 -10.33
CA THR A 34 -4.81 -0.56 -8.91
C THR A 34 -4.69 0.73 -8.10
N MET A 35 -3.64 1.53 -8.32
CA MET A 35 -3.47 2.84 -7.68
C MET A 35 -4.61 3.80 -8.05
N MET A 36 -5.06 3.80 -9.31
CA MET A 36 -6.18 4.63 -9.75
C MET A 36 -7.50 4.21 -9.08
N ILE A 37 -7.77 2.91 -9.00
CA ILE A 37 -8.96 2.36 -8.32
C ILE A 37 -8.94 2.73 -6.83
N ILE A 38 -7.80 2.55 -6.16
CA ILE A 38 -7.62 2.94 -4.75
C ILE A 38 -7.91 4.44 -4.59
N LEU A 39 -7.34 5.29 -5.44
CA LEU A 39 -7.54 6.73 -5.37
C LEU A 39 -9.01 7.11 -5.55
N LEU A 40 -9.68 6.56 -6.56
CA LEU A 40 -11.08 6.85 -6.85
C LEU A 40 -11.99 6.40 -5.70
N THR A 41 -11.81 5.17 -5.21
CA THR A 41 -12.64 4.64 -4.11
C THR A 41 -12.40 5.39 -2.81
N HIS A 42 -11.14 5.69 -2.46
CA HIS A 42 -10.86 6.44 -1.23
C HIS A 42 -11.26 7.92 -1.31
N SER A 43 -11.35 8.49 -2.52
CA SER A 43 -11.88 9.84 -2.73
C SER A 43 -13.41 9.87 -2.71
N SER A 44 -14.09 8.75 -3.03
CA SER A 44 -15.55 8.65 -3.04
C SER A 44 -16.15 8.23 -1.70
N ILE A 45 -15.46 7.43 -0.88
CA ILE A 45 -15.96 7.01 0.45
C ILE A 45 -16.41 8.20 1.32
N PRO A 46 -15.68 9.33 1.40
CA PRO A 46 -16.10 10.49 2.17
C PRO A 46 -17.47 11.07 1.75
N LEU A 47 -17.93 10.82 0.52
CA LEU A 47 -19.22 11.30 0.01
C LEU A 47 -20.41 10.69 0.77
N ILE A 48 -20.23 9.53 1.44
CA ILE A 48 -21.26 8.94 2.32
C ILE A 48 -21.66 9.91 3.44
N ARG A 49 -20.79 10.85 3.81
CA ARG A 49 -21.04 11.86 4.85
C ARG A 49 -21.79 13.10 4.34
N MET A 50 -22.11 13.18 3.05
CA MET A 50 -22.90 14.30 2.51
C MET A 50 -24.33 14.30 3.07
N PRO A 51 -25.00 15.46 3.18
CA PRO A 51 -26.40 15.51 3.58
C PRO A 51 -27.27 14.66 2.65
N LEU A 52 -28.01 13.71 3.23
CA LEU A 52 -28.89 12.80 2.49
C LEU A 52 -30.33 13.30 2.56
N LYS A 53 -31.04 13.20 1.44
CA LYS A 53 -32.48 13.47 1.38
C LYS A 53 -33.29 12.38 2.09
N ASN A 54 -32.81 11.13 2.05
CA ASN A 54 -33.47 9.97 2.63
C ASN A 54 -32.43 9.01 3.22
N VAL A 55 -32.45 8.83 4.54
CA VAL A 55 -31.51 7.92 5.24
C VAL A 55 -31.83 6.44 5.01
N ASN A 56 -33.11 6.12 4.78
CA ASN A 56 -33.55 4.74 4.57
C ASN A 56 -33.01 4.17 3.25
N GLU A 57 -32.79 5.04 2.25
CA GLU A 57 -32.17 4.62 0.97
C GLU A 57 -30.70 4.23 1.16
N LEU A 58 -29.97 4.90 2.07
CA LEU A 58 -28.60 4.50 2.40
C LEU A 58 -28.59 3.18 3.18
N GLU A 59 -29.47 3.03 4.17
CA GLU A 59 -29.59 1.78 4.93
C GLU A 59 -29.94 0.61 4.01
N ALA A 60 -30.90 0.80 3.11
CA ALA A 60 -31.28 -0.21 2.13
C ALA A 60 -30.13 -0.63 1.20
N GLN A 61 -29.13 0.23 0.95
CA GLN A 61 -27.93 -0.15 0.20
C GLN A 61 -27.03 -1.12 0.97
N PHE A 62 -26.94 -0.99 2.29
CA PHE A 62 -26.14 -1.91 3.12
C PHE A 62 -26.74 -3.32 3.15
N ASP A 63 -28.05 -3.44 2.94
CA ASP A 63 -28.75 -4.72 2.81
C ASP A 63 -28.58 -5.36 1.41
N GLN A 64 -28.11 -4.61 0.41
CA GLN A 64 -27.86 -5.16 -0.92
C GLN A 64 -26.55 -5.94 -0.96
N PRO A 65 -26.51 -7.11 -1.62
CA PRO A 65 -25.32 -7.96 -1.64
C PRO A 65 -24.12 -7.33 -2.37
N TRP A 66 -24.33 -6.37 -3.27
CA TRP A 66 -23.25 -5.70 -4.00
C TRP A 66 -22.39 -4.81 -3.09
N PHE A 67 -22.97 -4.21 -2.05
CA PHE A 67 -22.30 -3.26 -1.18
C PHE A 67 -21.15 -3.90 -0.37
N PRO A 68 -21.37 -5.02 0.38
CA PRO A 68 -20.29 -5.70 1.06
C PRO A 68 -19.24 -6.26 0.09
N ILE A 69 -19.63 -6.68 -1.12
CA ILE A 69 -18.69 -7.11 -2.17
C ILE A 69 -17.79 -5.95 -2.61
N ALA A 70 -18.35 -4.77 -2.88
CA ALA A 70 -17.59 -3.59 -3.27
C ALA A 70 -16.63 -3.14 -2.16
N MET A 71 -17.07 -3.18 -0.89
CA MET A 71 -16.24 -2.83 0.26
C MET A 71 -15.11 -3.84 0.50
N ALA A 72 -15.40 -5.13 0.39
CA ALA A 72 -14.37 -6.17 0.43
C ALA A 72 -13.39 -6.00 -0.73
N GLY A 73 -13.88 -5.70 -1.93
CA GLY A 73 -13.08 -5.39 -3.11
C GLY A 73 -12.11 -4.24 -2.89
N ASN A 74 -12.54 -3.16 -2.22
CA ASN A 74 -11.67 -2.05 -1.85
C ASN A 74 -10.51 -2.51 -0.95
N THR A 75 -10.82 -3.25 0.11
CA THR A 75 -9.83 -3.83 1.04
C THR A 75 -8.84 -4.72 0.29
N TYR A 76 -9.32 -5.67 -0.51
CA TYR A 76 -8.47 -6.60 -1.26
C TYR A 76 -7.63 -5.90 -2.35
N THR A 77 -8.12 -4.81 -2.93
CA THR A 77 -7.35 -4.03 -3.92
C THR A 77 -6.06 -3.48 -3.29
N VAL A 78 -6.11 -3.00 -2.05
CA VAL A 78 -4.91 -2.56 -1.32
C VAL A 78 -3.99 -3.75 -1.01
N GLN A 79 -4.54 -4.92 -0.67
CA GLN A 79 -3.72 -6.11 -0.45
C GLN A 79 -3.00 -6.58 -1.71
N ILE A 80 -3.68 -6.56 -2.86
CA ILE A 80 -3.06 -6.86 -4.16
C ILE A 80 -1.92 -5.87 -4.45
N PHE A 81 -2.11 -4.59 -4.13
CA PHE A 81 -1.06 -3.58 -4.27
C PHE A 81 0.20 -3.96 -3.46
N PHE A 82 0.04 -4.43 -2.21
CA PHE A 82 1.17 -4.90 -1.40
C PHE A 82 1.82 -6.18 -1.96
N VAL A 83 1.04 -7.15 -2.45
CA VAL A 83 1.56 -8.36 -3.11
C VAL A 83 2.43 -8.00 -4.31
N ILE A 84 1.93 -7.14 -5.20
CA ILE A 84 2.69 -6.67 -6.38
C ILE A 84 3.95 -5.92 -5.92
N GLY A 85 3.82 -5.10 -4.88
CA GLY A 85 4.94 -4.38 -4.26
C GLY A 85 6.07 -5.31 -3.81
N GLY A 86 5.74 -6.39 -3.08
CA GLY A 86 6.69 -7.38 -2.61
C GLY A 86 7.33 -8.18 -3.74
N LEU A 87 6.54 -8.57 -4.75
CA LEU A 87 7.04 -9.30 -5.94
C LEU A 87 8.06 -8.47 -6.71
N LEU A 88 7.70 -7.24 -7.04
CA LEU A 88 8.59 -6.32 -7.76
C LEU A 88 9.84 -6.00 -6.93
N LEU A 89 9.71 -5.87 -5.60
CA LEU A 89 10.86 -5.67 -4.74
C LEU A 89 11.86 -6.83 -4.87
N ALA A 90 11.39 -8.06 -4.68
CA ALA A 90 12.22 -9.25 -4.70
C ALA A 90 12.92 -9.41 -6.06
N VAL A 91 12.16 -9.33 -7.15
CA VAL A 91 12.71 -9.45 -8.51
C VAL A 91 13.77 -8.38 -8.78
N ASN A 92 13.47 -7.11 -8.51
CA ASN A 92 14.41 -6.02 -8.80
C ASN A 92 15.70 -6.15 -7.98
N ILE A 93 15.62 -6.59 -6.72
CA ILE A 93 16.82 -6.79 -5.91
C ILE A 93 17.63 -7.97 -6.45
N LEU A 94 17.00 -9.10 -6.79
CA LEU A 94 17.70 -10.26 -7.33
C LEU A 94 18.41 -9.94 -8.65
N GLU A 95 17.73 -9.26 -9.58
CA GLU A 95 18.29 -8.87 -10.87
C GLU A 95 19.46 -7.88 -10.72
N GLN A 96 19.28 -6.82 -9.94
CA GLN A 96 20.33 -5.81 -9.74
C GLN A 96 21.55 -6.35 -9.00
N THR A 97 21.36 -7.35 -8.14
CA THR A 97 22.43 -7.88 -7.31
C THR A 97 23.04 -9.17 -7.84
N LYS A 98 22.58 -9.68 -9.00
CA LYS A 98 23.07 -10.89 -9.67
C LYS A 98 24.59 -10.90 -9.83
N ASN A 99 25.18 -9.76 -10.21
CA ASN A 99 26.62 -9.62 -10.45
C ASN A 99 27.37 -8.93 -9.29
N CYS A 100 26.69 -8.56 -8.20
CA CYS A 100 27.27 -7.85 -7.07
C CYS A 100 27.69 -8.83 -5.97
N LYS A 101 29.01 -8.95 -5.75
CA LYS A 101 29.61 -9.81 -4.71
C LYS A 101 29.34 -9.34 -3.28
N SER A 102 29.20 -8.03 -3.05
CA SER A 102 28.82 -7.48 -1.75
C SER A 102 27.71 -6.46 -1.92
N VAL A 103 26.67 -6.61 -1.11
CA VAL A 103 25.55 -5.68 -1.02
C VAL A 103 25.26 -5.51 0.46
N GLY A 104 25.33 -4.27 0.93
CA GLY A 104 25.21 -3.93 2.34
C GLY A 104 24.46 -2.62 2.53
N LEU A 105 24.80 -1.89 3.61
CA LEU A 105 24.09 -0.68 4.01
C LEU A 105 24.06 0.40 2.91
N ALA A 106 25.15 0.57 2.15
CA ALA A 106 25.20 1.55 1.07
C ALA A 106 24.14 1.29 -0.02
N TYR A 107 23.92 0.03 -0.39
CA TYR A 107 22.87 -0.33 -1.35
C TYR A 107 21.48 -0.05 -0.76
N PHE A 108 21.25 -0.42 0.50
CA PHE A 108 20.00 -0.11 1.19
C PHE A 108 19.69 1.39 1.17
N LEU A 109 20.65 2.23 1.56
CA LEU A 109 20.49 3.69 1.58
C LEU A 109 20.24 4.26 0.18
N ASP A 110 20.94 3.77 -0.84
CA ASP A 110 20.72 4.20 -2.23
C ASP A 110 19.31 3.84 -2.72
N ARG A 111 18.85 2.62 -2.42
CA ARG A 111 17.49 2.15 -2.75
C ARG A 111 16.41 2.99 -2.06
N VAL A 112 16.59 3.30 -0.78
CA VAL A 112 15.68 4.18 -0.02
C VAL A 112 15.68 5.59 -0.60
N LYS A 113 16.85 6.17 -0.87
CA LYS A 113 16.99 7.50 -1.49
C LYS A 113 16.26 7.58 -2.82
N LEU A 114 16.46 6.63 -3.72
CA LEU A 114 15.80 6.59 -5.04
C LEU A 114 14.28 6.53 -4.90
N ARG A 115 13.76 5.77 -3.93
CA ARG A 115 12.32 5.70 -3.66
C ARG A 115 11.79 7.02 -3.11
N LEU A 116 12.50 7.65 -2.17
CA LEU A 116 12.10 8.95 -1.60
C LEU A 116 12.07 10.05 -2.66
N ILE A 117 13.09 10.15 -3.53
CA ILE A 117 13.12 11.15 -4.61
C ILE A 117 11.91 11.01 -5.56
N ARG A 118 11.40 9.78 -5.73
CA ARG A 118 10.23 9.53 -6.57
C ARG A 118 8.91 9.92 -5.90
N ILE A 119 8.75 9.68 -4.60
CA ILE A 119 7.46 9.80 -3.89
C ILE A 119 7.34 11.16 -3.18
N LEU A 120 8.39 11.56 -2.48
CA LEU A 120 8.38 12.68 -1.54
C LEU A 120 8.03 14.03 -2.17
N PRO A 121 8.48 14.40 -3.39
CA PRO A 121 8.17 15.71 -3.94
C PRO A 121 6.67 15.95 -4.13
N LEU A 122 5.96 14.99 -4.73
CA LEU A 122 4.52 15.08 -4.92
C LEU A 122 3.78 14.97 -3.59
N TYR A 123 4.22 14.06 -2.73
CA TYR A 123 3.56 13.83 -1.45
C TYR A 123 3.68 15.05 -0.51
N ALA A 124 4.86 15.67 -0.45
CA ALA A 124 5.10 16.90 0.29
C ALA A 124 4.27 18.07 -0.26
N PHE A 125 4.09 18.17 -1.58
CA PHE A 125 3.20 19.17 -2.17
C PHE A 125 1.75 19.00 -1.71
N VAL A 126 1.22 17.76 -1.73
CA VAL A 126 -0.14 17.47 -1.25
C VAL A 126 -0.27 17.76 0.25
N ILE A 127 0.70 17.36 1.06
CA ILE A 127 0.73 17.66 2.50
C ILE A 127 0.74 19.18 2.73
N LEU A 128 1.58 19.92 2.01
CA LEU A 128 1.66 21.38 2.13
C LEU A 128 0.33 22.03 1.75
N PHE A 129 -0.32 21.58 0.67
CA PHE A 129 -1.63 22.07 0.27
C PHE A 129 -2.67 21.85 1.38
N HIS A 130 -2.74 20.63 1.93
CA HIS A 130 -3.65 20.30 3.01
C HIS A 130 -3.35 21.06 4.32
N ALA A 131 -2.08 21.28 4.64
CA ALA A 131 -1.69 22.01 5.85
C ALA A 131 -1.89 23.53 5.75
N SER A 132 -2.03 24.10 4.54
CA SER A 132 -2.03 25.57 4.35
C SER A 132 -3.28 26.12 3.64
N TRP A 133 -3.60 25.64 2.44
CA TRP A 133 -4.70 26.15 1.62
C TRP A 133 -6.02 25.49 1.96
N TYR A 134 -6.01 24.18 2.20
CA TYR A 134 -7.23 23.40 2.40
C TYR A 134 -8.14 23.92 3.53
N PRO A 135 -7.63 24.33 4.72
CA PRO A 135 -8.49 24.86 5.78
C PRO A 135 -9.26 26.12 5.35
N ARG A 136 -8.71 26.91 4.43
CA ARG A 136 -9.34 28.13 3.89
C ARG A 136 -10.39 27.83 2.82
N LEU A 137 -10.39 26.62 2.27
CA LEU A 137 -11.38 26.16 1.29
C LEU A 137 -12.58 25.49 1.97
N GLN A 138 -12.55 25.31 3.29
CA GLN A 138 -13.59 24.65 4.07
C GLN A 138 -14.70 25.59 4.57
N ASP A 139 -14.70 26.88 4.20
CA ASP A 139 -15.71 27.88 4.62
C ASP A 139 -17.13 27.67 4.02
N GLY A 140 -17.50 26.43 3.70
CA GLY A 140 -18.80 26.06 3.15
C GLY A 140 -19.69 25.31 4.15
N PRO A 141 -21.00 25.14 3.84
CA PRO A 141 -21.99 24.53 4.74
C PRO A 141 -21.74 23.06 5.11
N ILE A 142 -20.74 22.42 4.48
CA ILE A 142 -20.32 21.04 4.73
C ILE A 142 -18.89 20.94 5.27
N GLY A 143 -18.19 22.06 5.48
CA GLY A 143 -16.78 22.10 5.91
C GLY A 143 -16.51 21.31 7.17
N ASP A 144 -17.37 21.51 8.18
CA ASP A 144 -17.27 20.86 9.50
C ASP A 144 -17.30 19.33 9.45
N ARG A 145 -17.82 18.74 8.36
CA ARG A 145 -17.88 17.27 8.17
C ARG A 145 -16.58 16.67 7.63
N PHE A 146 -15.65 17.49 7.15
CA PHE A 146 -14.41 17.05 6.50
C PHE A 146 -13.17 17.58 7.21
N HIS A 147 -13.18 17.66 8.54
CA HIS A 147 -12.01 18.07 9.29
C HIS A 147 -10.82 17.10 9.09
N ASP A 148 -9.73 17.64 8.55
CA ASP A 148 -8.43 17.00 8.60
C ASP A 148 -7.59 17.61 9.72
N HIS A 149 -6.58 16.85 10.16
CA HIS A 149 -5.68 17.28 11.24
C HIS A 149 -4.31 17.65 10.68
N CYS A 150 -4.27 18.22 9.46
CA CYS A 150 -3.02 18.50 8.78
C CYS A 150 -2.21 19.62 9.38
N THR A 151 -2.83 20.58 10.07
CA THR A 151 -2.11 21.69 10.72
C THR A 151 -1.22 21.21 11.87
N THR A 152 -1.59 20.12 12.54
CA THR A 152 -0.88 19.56 13.70
C THR A 152 -0.08 18.30 13.34
N ASN A 153 -0.64 17.40 12.52
CA ASN A 153 -0.11 16.07 12.27
C ASN A 153 0.53 15.89 10.87
N TRP A 154 0.77 16.95 10.09
CA TRP A 154 1.39 16.85 8.75
C TRP A 154 2.70 16.06 8.71
N TRP A 155 3.51 16.17 9.77
CA TRP A 155 4.83 15.56 9.86
C TRP A 155 4.75 14.03 9.93
N THR A 156 3.67 13.45 10.45
CA THR A 156 3.51 11.99 10.52
C THR A 156 3.36 11.40 9.11
N ASN A 157 2.63 12.08 8.23
CA ASN A 157 2.52 11.73 6.82
C ASN A 157 3.87 11.89 6.11
N LEU A 158 4.61 12.99 6.35
CA LEU A 158 5.91 13.24 5.73
C LEU A 158 6.95 12.16 6.07
N LEU A 159 6.92 11.66 7.32
CA LEU A 159 7.80 10.59 7.79
C LEU A 159 7.27 9.17 7.53
N PHE A 160 6.12 9.02 6.85
CA PHE A 160 5.47 7.71 6.60
C PHE A 160 5.12 6.96 7.91
N LEU A 161 4.70 7.68 8.95
CA LEU A 161 4.32 7.17 10.29
C LEU A 161 2.84 7.42 10.63
N ASN A 162 2.06 7.95 9.69
CA ASN A 162 0.66 8.32 9.89
C ASN A 162 -0.29 7.14 10.16
N ASN A 163 0.17 5.90 9.97
CA ASN A 163 -0.57 4.70 10.33
C ASN A 163 -0.33 4.23 11.78
N TYR A 164 0.58 4.87 12.53
CA TYR A 164 0.82 4.58 13.95
C TYR A 164 0.67 5.78 14.87
N ILE A 165 1.13 6.95 14.42
CA ILE A 165 1.09 8.17 15.22
C ILE A 165 -0.21 8.89 14.89
N ASN A 166 -1.06 9.03 15.90
CA ASN A 166 -2.39 9.65 15.81
C ASN A 166 -3.22 9.09 14.64
N PRO A 167 -3.41 7.76 14.52
CA PRO A 167 -4.11 7.16 13.38
C PRO A 167 -5.61 7.51 13.33
N SER A 168 -6.19 7.93 14.46
CA SER A 168 -7.53 8.50 14.55
C SER A 168 -7.61 9.95 14.07
N GLU A 169 -6.48 10.65 13.98
CA GLU A 169 -6.39 12.06 13.61
C GLU A 169 -5.29 12.29 12.56
N PRO A 170 -5.30 11.57 11.43
CA PRO A 170 -4.25 11.72 10.43
C PRO A 170 -4.38 13.06 9.70
N CYS A 171 -3.26 13.53 9.14
CA CYS A 171 -3.32 14.63 8.17
C CYS A 171 -4.02 14.15 6.90
N ILE A 172 -3.43 13.21 6.15
CA ILE A 172 -4.06 12.65 4.95
C ILE A 172 -4.51 11.23 5.24
N GLN A 173 -5.81 11.06 5.52
CA GLN A 173 -6.38 9.77 5.94
C GLN A 173 -6.11 8.67 4.93
N PHE A 174 -6.41 8.89 3.64
CA PHE A 174 -6.25 7.86 2.60
C PHE A 174 -4.78 7.54 2.27
N ALA A 175 -3.80 8.31 2.76
CA ALA A 175 -2.39 8.07 2.50
C ALA A 175 -1.74 7.04 3.47
N TRP A 176 -2.52 6.42 4.36
CA TRP A 176 -2.06 5.35 5.26
C TRP A 176 -1.35 4.21 4.52
N TYR A 177 -1.84 3.80 3.35
CA TYR A 177 -1.26 2.70 2.57
C TYR A 177 0.13 3.05 2.05
N LEU A 178 0.42 4.34 1.83
CA LEU A 178 1.71 4.82 1.38
C LEU A 178 2.73 4.75 2.54
N GLY A 179 2.28 5.03 3.77
CA GLY A 179 3.02 4.80 5.00
C GLY A 179 3.38 3.32 5.18
N ALA A 180 2.37 2.46 5.12
CA ALA A 180 2.55 1.01 5.23
C ALA A 180 3.44 0.43 4.11
N ASP A 181 3.25 0.84 2.85
CA ASP A 181 4.09 0.42 1.71
C ASP A 181 5.56 0.84 1.88
N PHE A 182 5.83 2.03 2.41
CA PHE A 182 7.20 2.45 2.69
C PHE A 182 7.82 1.61 3.81
N GLN A 183 7.10 1.36 4.91
CA GLN A 183 7.56 0.50 6.01
C GLN A 183 7.83 -0.94 5.55
N LEU A 184 6.91 -1.53 4.77
CA LEU A 184 7.06 -2.85 4.17
C LEU A 184 8.23 -2.90 3.19
N TYR A 185 8.47 -1.82 2.44
CA TYR A 185 9.63 -1.73 1.56
C TYR A 185 10.95 -1.74 2.33
N LEU A 186 11.05 -0.99 3.43
CA LEU A 186 12.24 -0.99 4.29
C LEU A 186 12.48 -2.39 4.84
N LEU A 187 11.45 -2.98 5.46
CA LEU A 187 11.51 -4.33 6.02
C LEU A 187 11.87 -5.37 4.95
N GLY A 188 11.14 -5.39 3.83
CA GLY A 188 11.37 -6.31 2.72
C GLY A 188 12.77 -6.19 2.15
N THR A 189 13.32 -4.98 2.03
CA THR A 189 14.70 -4.78 1.54
C THR A 189 15.69 -5.39 2.53
N VAL A 190 15.53 -5.15 3.83
CA VAL A 190 16.38 -5.76 4.87
C VAL A 190 16.28 -7.29 4.82
N LEU A 191 15.08 -7.85 4.73
CA LEU A 191 14.86 -9.29 4.65
C LEU A 191 15.55 -9.89 3.40
N MET A 192 15.44 -9.24 2.25
CA MET A 192 16.14 -9.66 1.02
C MET A 192 17.67 -9.65 1.18
N LEU A 193 18.22 -8.64 1.87
CA LEU A 193 19.65 -8.58 2.16
C LEU A 193 20.10 -9.68 3.12
N LEU A 194 19.31 -9.98 4.15
CA LEU A 194 19.58 -11.08 5.08
C LEU A 194 19.54 -12.44 4.36
N MET A 195 18.57 -12.64 3.46
CA MET A 195 18.44 -13.87 2.67
C MET A 195 19.63 -14.13 1.73
N ARG A 196 20.46 -13.12 1.40
CA ARG A 196 21.69 -13.34 0.63
C ARG A 196 22.75 -14.11 1.40
N VAL A 197 22.67 -14.13 2.73
CA VAL A 197 23.51 -14.98 3.58
C VAL A 197 22.88 -16.38 3.59
N PRO A 198 23.53 -17.43 3.01
CA PRO A 198 22.88 -18.73 2.82
C PRO A 198 22.35 -19.37 4.11
N LYS A 199 23.03 -19.12 5.24
CA LYS A 199 22.62 -19.61 6.57
C LYS A 199 21.35 -18.94 7.09
N LEU A 200 21.03 -17.72 6.63
CA LEU A 200 19.88 -16.93 7.08
C LEU A 200 18.65 -17.12 6.18
N PHE A 201 18.78 -17.71 4.99
CA PHE A 201 17.65 -17.88 4.08
C PHE A 201 16.46 -18.61 4.72
N LYS A 202 16.68 -19.83 5.23
CA LYS A 202 15.64 -20.65 5.89
C LYS A 202 14.98 -19.96 7.10
N PRO A 203 15.74 -19.45 8.10
CA PRO A 203 15.11 -18.81 9.26
C PRO A 203 14.35 -17.54 8.89
N VAL A 204 14.81 -16.76 7.91
CA VAL A 204 14.08 -15.57 7.45
C VAL A 204 12.75 -15.94 6.80
N VAL A 205 12.72 -16.95 5.92
CA VAL A 205 11.47 -17.43 5.31
C VAL A 205 10.50 -17.97 6.36
N ILE A 206 10.98 -18.76 7.32
CA ILE A 206 10.15 -19.26 8.43
C ILE A 206 9.59 -18.09 9.25
N SER A 207 10.42 -17.10 9.58
CA SER A 207 10.00 -15.90 10.31
C SER A 207 8.94 -15.10 9.55
N MET A 208 9.08 -14.94 8.24
CA MET A 208 8.08 -14.26 7.40
C MET A 208 6.74 -15.00 7.43
N THR A 209 6.74 -16.31 7.24
CA THR A 209 5.51 -17.12 7.27
C THR A 209 4.85 -17.08 8.63
N LEU A 210 5.61 -17.27 9.72
CA LEU A 210 5.06 -17.23 11.08
C LEU A 210 4.48 -15.86 11.41
N SER A 211 5.21 -14.77 11.14
CA SER A 211 4.72 -13.42 11.43
C SER A 211 3.48 -13.04 10.61
N ALA A 212 3.35 -13.53 9.37
CA ALA A 212 2.17 -13.31 8.54
C ALA A 212 0.86 -13.80 9.19
N PHE A 213 0.91 -14.90 9.95
CA PHE A 213 -0.26 -15.44 10.66
C PHE A 213 -0.35 -14.94 12.10
N LEU A 214 0.78 -14.89 12.81
CA LEU A 214 0.80 -14.55 14.23
C LEU A 214 0.49 -13.07 14.48
N ALA A 215 0.96 -12.14 13.64
CA ALA A 215 0.73 -10.72 13.88
C ALA A 215 -0.76 -10.34 13.83
N PRO A 216 -1.54 -10.70 12.77
CA PRO A 216 -2.98 -10.50 12.78
C PRO A 216 -3.68 -11.23 13.93
N MET A 217 -3.31 -12.49 14.18
CA MET A 217 -3.92 -13.30 15.24
C MET A 217 -3.76 -12.67 16.63
N ILE A 218 -2.55 -12.25 16.98
CA ILE A 218 -2.24 -11.62 18.28
C ILE A 218 -3.01 -10.32 18.43
N ILE A 219 -3.08 -9.50 17.39
CA ILE A 219 -3.77 -8.21 17.42
C ILE A 219 -5.28 -8.42 17.58
N ILE A 220 -5.88 -9.29 16.76
CA ILE A 220 -7.31 -9.60 16.82
C ILE A 220 -7.69 -10.11 18.22
N TYR A 221 -6.89 -11.04 18.76
CA TYR A 221 -7.11 -11.57 20.11
C TYR A 221 -6.95 -10.51 21.21
N ARG A 222 -5.87 -9.71 21.16
CA ARG A 222 -5.57 -8.71 22.20
C ARG A 222 -6.64 -7.62 22.29
N TYR A 223 -7.19 -7.21 21.16
CA TYR A 223 -8.19 -6.14 21.08
C TYR A 223 -9.64 -6.65 21.02
N ASN A 224 -9.87 -7.96 21.17
CA ASN A 224 -11.19 -8.60 21.07
C ASN A 224 -11.96 -8.17 19.81
N LEU A 225 -11.29 -8.23 18.66
CA LEU A 225 -11.85 -7.81 17.38
C LEU A 225 -12.49 -8.97 16.64
N ASP A 226 -13.40 -8.67 15.72
CA ASP A 226 -13.93 -9.66 14.78
C ASP A 226 -12.83 -10.13 13.82
N ALA A 227 -12.86 -11.42 13.47
CA ALA A 227 -11.92 -12.00 12.52
C ALA A 227 -12.10 -11.47 11.09
N THR A 228 -13.28 -10.91 10.79
CA THR A 228 -13.62 -10.31 9.51
C THR A 228 -14.03 -8.86 9.71
N VAL A 229 -13.69 -8.00 8.76
CA VAL A 229 -14.13 -6.61 8.76
C VAL A 229 -15.67 -6.53 8.68
N MET A 230 -16.30 -6.17 9.79
CA MET A 230 -17.73 -5.88 9.85
C MET A 230 -17.93 -4.38 9.64
N MET A 231 -18.50 -4.00 8.49
CA MET A 231 -18.80 -2.61 8.18
C MET A 231 -20.09 -2.19 8.90
N ILE A 232 -19.92 -1.61 10.08
CA ILE A 232 -21.04 -1.08 10.87
C ILE A 232 -21.35 0.33 10.36
N LEU A 233 -22.54 0.52 9.77
CA LEU A 233 -23.00 1.80 9.18
C LEU A 233 -22.75 3.01 10.10
N ARG A 234 -22.98 2.86 11.41
CA ARG A 234 -22.70 3.88 12.43
C ARG A 234 -21.28 4.45 12.34
N HIS A 235 -20.28 3.59 12.18
CA HIS A 235 -18.87 4.01 12.10
C HIS A 235 -18.56 4.65 10.75
N VAL A 236 -19.19 4.18 9.67
CA VAL A 236 -19.03 4.78 8.34
C VAL A 236 -19.57 6.20 8.30
N LEU A 237 -20.72 6.43 8.95
CA LEU A 237 -21.36 7.74 9.05
C LEU A 237 -20.62 8.72 9.97
N GLN A 238 -20.09 8.24 11.10
CA GLN A 238 -19.37 9.09 12.05
C GLN A 238 -17.94 9.37 11.58
N GLU A 239 -17.18 8.32 11.23
CA GLU A 239 -15.89 8.31 10.53
C GLU A 239 -15.26 6.92 10.67
N ILE A 240 -14.78 6.31 9.57
CA ILE A 240 -14.18 4.96 9.60
C ILE A 240 -12.98 4.84 10.56
N ARG A 241 -12.32 5.96 10.89
CA ARG A 241 -11.21 6.03 11.86
C ARG A 241 -11.66 5.82 13.32
N THR A 242 -12.96 5.78 13.58
CA THR A 242 -13.52 5.38 14.88
C THR A 242 -13.62 3.87 15.05
N LEU A 243 -13.49 3.10 13.96
CA LEU A 243 -13.60 1.65 13.99
C LEU A 243 -12.30 1.02 14.52
N PRO A 244 -12.32 0.29 15.65
CA PRO A 244 -11.11 -0.33 16.21
C PRO A 244 -10.41 -1.29 15.24
N TYR A 245 -11.19 -2.04 14.45
CA TYR A 245 -10.65 -2.91 13.40
C TYR A 245 -9.85 -2.12 12.36
N TYR A 246 -10.33 -0.94 11.96
CA TYR A 246 -9.62 -0.09 11.01
C TYR A 246 -8.27 0.35 11.57
N LEU A 247 -8.24 0.81 12.81
CA LEU A 247 -7.03 1.33 13.46
C LEU A 247 -5.99 0.25 13.79
N HIS A 248 -6.44 -0.93 14.23
CA HIS A 248 -5.53 -1.97 14.74
C HIS A 248 -5.21 -3.06 13.72
N VAL A 249 -6.10 -3.32 12.74
CA VAL A 249 -5.92 -4.43 11.79
C VAL A 249 -5.72 -3.93 10.37
N TYR A 250 -6.46 -2.92 9.94
CA TYR A 250 -6.46 -2.54 8.52
C TYR A 250 -5.27 -1.64 8.13
N ILE A 251 -4.97 -0.60 8.90
CA ILE A 251 -3.92 0.38 8.56
C ILE A 251 -2.48 0.03 8.97
N PRO A 252 -2.21 -0.76 10.04
CA PRO A 252 -0.84 -1.05 10.45
C PRO A 252 -0.11 -1.94 9.44
N PHE A 253 1.21 -1.82 9.29
CA PHE A 253 1.91 -2.60 8.26
C PHE A 253 2.09 -4.07 8.65
N GLU A 254 2.19 -4.37 9.95
CA GLU A 254 2.49 -5.70 10.47
C GLU A 254 1.39 -6.72 10.18
N THR A 255 0.12 -6.28 10.21
CA THR A 255 -1.04 -7.11 9.85
C THR A 255 -1.15 -7.31 8.35
N ASN A 256 -0.63 -6.37 7.55
CA ASN A 256 -0.59 -6.45 6.09
C ASN A 256 0.69 -7.11 5.55
N ALA A 257 1.70 -7.33 6.41
CA ALA A 257 3.02 -7.82 6.01
C ALA A 257 2.96 -9.19 5.34
N GLY A 258 2.00 -10.05 5.74
CA GLY A 258 1.81 -11.36 5.11
C GLY A 258 1.56 -11.29 3.60
N ASN A 259 0.75 -10.34 3.13
CA ASN A 259 0.48 -10.14 1.71
C ASN A 259 1.75 -9.70 0.96
N TYR A 260 2.53 -8.82 1.58
CA TYR A 260 3.80 -8.37 1.02
C TYR A 260 4.83 -9.51 0.94
N PHE A 261 4.92 -10.32 2.00
CA PHE A 261 5.81 -11.49 2.06
C PHE A 261 5.44 -12.55 1.04
N PHE A 262 4.14 -12.81 0.85
CA PHE A 262 3.66 -13.68 -0.21
C PHE A 262 4.14 -13.19 -1.58
N GLY A 263 4.00 -11.89 -1.85
CA GLY A 263 4.55 -11.25 -3.04
C GLY A 263 6.06 -11.47 -3.20
N MET A 264 6.83 -11.25 -2.14
CA MET A 264 8.29 -11.46 -2.15
C MET A 264 8.66 -12.91 -2.48
N LEU A 265 8.02 -13.88 -1.83
CA LEU A 265 8.25 -15.31 -2.08
C LEU A 265 7.89 -15.69 -3.53
N ALA A 266 6.76 -15.18 -4.04
CA ALA A 266 6.39 -15.37 -5.44
C ALA A 266 7.43 -14.78 -6.40
N GLY A 267 7.97 -13.59 -6.09
CA GLY A 267 9.02 -12.95 -6.88
C GLY A 267 10.35 -13.73 -6.88
N ILE A 268 10.74 -14.29 -5.73
CA ILE A 268 11.93 -15.16 -5.60
C ILE A 268 11.75 -16.43 -6.44
N THR A 269 10.61 -17.12 -6.29
CA THR A 269 10.30 -18.34 -7.04
C THR A 269 10.28 -18.06 -8.55
N TYR A 270 9.62 -16.98 -8.97
CA TYR A 270 9.58 -16.56 -10.37
C TYR A 270 10.99 -16.33 -10.94
N TYR A 271 11.84 -15.64 -10.20
CA TYR A 271 13.23 -15.38 -10.61
C TYR A 271 14.02 -16.68 -10.81
N HIS A 272 13.90 -17.64 -9.87
CA HIS A 272 14.61 -18.92 -9.95
C HIS A 272 14.11 -19.83 -11.07
N LEU A 273 12.80 -19.90 -11.29
CA LEU A 273 12.22 -20.70 -12.38
C LEU A 273 12.64 -20.17 -13.76
N LYS A 274 12.81 -18.85 -13.89
CA LYS A 274 13.28 -18.25 -15.14
C LYS A 274 14.76 -18.49 -15.40
N ASP A 275 15.61 -18.38 -14.38
CA ASP A 275 17.05 -18.66 -14.49
C ASP A 275 17.33 -20.18 -14.62
N ASN A 276 16.39 -21.06 -14.25
CA ASN A 276 16.51 -22.52 -14.41
C ASN A 276 15.25 -23.16 -15.04
N PRO A 277 15.11 -23.08 -16.39
CA PRO A 277 13.93 -23.60 -17.11
C PRO A 277 13.69 -25.10 -16.95
N ALA A 278 14.72 -25.88 -16.60
CA ALA A 278 14.62 -27.33 -16.39
C ALA A 278 13.83 -27.70 -15.13
N ALA A 279 13.69 -26.79 -14.16
CA ALA A 279 12.85 -26.98 -12.98
C ALA A 279 11.34 -26.90 -13.30
N MET A 280 10.98 -26.32 -14.45
CA MET A 280 9.59 -26.13 -14.89
C MET A 280 8.98 -27.38 -15.53
N SER A 281 9.80 -28.39 -15.87
CA SER A 281 9.34 -29.63 -16.53
C SER A 281 9.05 -30.80 -15.58
N ILE A 282 9.05 -30.57 -14.26
CA ILE A 282 8.87 -31.62 -13.23
C ILE A 282 7.54 -31.46 -12.44
N THR A 283 6.75 -30.43 -12.76
CA THR A 283 5.34 -30.30 -12.34
C THR A 283 4.44 -30.52 -13.53
#